data_AF-W1F7H7-F1
#
_entry.id   AF-W1F7H7-F1
#
_cell.length_a   1.000
_cell.length_b   1.000
_cell.length_c   1.000
_cell.angle_alpha   90.00
_cell.angle_beta   90.00
_cell.angle_gamma   90.00
#
_symmetry.space_group_name_H-M   'P 1'
#
loop_
_entity.id
_entity.type
_entity.pdbx_description
1 polymer ?
#
loop_
_entity_poly.entity_id
_entity_poly.type
_entity_poly.pdbx_seq_one_letter_code
_entity_poly.pdbx_strand_id
1 'polypeptide(L)'
;MQELTKEKSSPYIFPLSTNGKRPVRTDSLARAIMYFRAFNPDFKIFTARDLRRTCKTLMGEAGISKEIRDRIQNHALNDVSSKHYDRYDYLPEKRRALEVWEDRVNNYQQQTGNNVVNLFGRR
;
A
#
# COMPACT_ATOMS: atom_id res chain seq x y z
N MET A 1 -14.42 -4.84 12.18
CA MET A 1 -13.05 -4.92 11.62
C MET A 1 -12.27 -5.96 12.41
N GLN A 2 -11.83 -7.04 11.78
CA GLN A 2 -10.99 -8.04 12.43
C GLN A 2 -9.54 -7.52 12.33
N GLU A 3 -8.94 -7.13 13.44
CA GLU A 3 -7.53 -6.73 13.48
C GLU A 3 -6.67 -7.84 12.86
N LEU A 4 -5.66 -7.45 12.06
CA LEU A 4 -4.60 -8.33 11.55
C LEU A 4 -3.77 -8.86 12.74
N THR A 5 -4.35 -9.76 13.52
CA THR A 5 -3.70 -10.37 14.67
C THR A 5 -2.80 -11.48 14.16
N LYS A 6 -1.55 -11.13 13.91
CA LYS A 6 -0.47 -12.11 13.83
C LYS A 6 0.53 -11.81 14.93
N GLU A 7 0.37 -12.54 16.03
CA GLU A 7 1.19 -12.52 17.26
C GLU A 7 1.29 -11.14 17.92
N LYS A 8 0.51 -10.91 19.00
CA LYS A 8 0.65 -9.73 19.89
C LYS A 8 2.08 -9.53 20.44
N SER A 9 2.95 -10.54 20.29
CA SER A 9 4.34 -10.57 20.78
C SER A 9 5.39 -10.11 19.75
N SER A 10 5.02 -9.92 18.47
CA SER A 10 6.00 -9.58 17.44
C SER A 10 6.41 -8.10 17.49
N PRO A 11 7.71 -7.75 17.35
CA PRO A 11 8.13 -6.36 17.18
C PRO A 11 7.87 -5.82 15.76
N TYR A 12 7.28 -6.61 14.84
CA TYR A 12 7.07 -6.24 13.45
C TYR A 12 5.58 -6.14 13.10
N ILE A 13 5.21 -5.13 12.31
CA ILE A 13 3.83 -4.96 11.79
C ILE A 13 3.42 -6.16 10.91
N PHE A 14 4.35 -6.68 10.11
CA PHE A 14 4.14 -7.85 9.26
C PHE A 14 5.16 -8.95 9.61
N PRO A 15 4.87 -9.81 10.60
CA PRO A 15 5.77 -10.89 10.99
C PRO A 15 5.78 -12.02 9.96
N LEU A 16 6.93 -12.69 9.85
CA LEU A 16 7.06 -13.92 9.08
C LEU A 16 6.22 -15.02 9.73
N SER A 17 5.41 -15.73 8.94
CA SER A 17 4.46 -16.74 9.45
C SER A 17 5.11 -17.89 10.20
N THR A 18 6.36 -18.23 9.86
CA THR A 18 7.12 -19.31 10.49
C THR A 18 7.98 -18.84 11.66
N ASN A 19 8.17 -17.52 11.83
CA ASN A 19 8.96 -16.95 12.91
C ASN A 19 8.52 -15.51 13.18
N GLY A 20 7.70 -15.31 14.21
CA GLY A 20 7.21 -14.00 14.62
C GLY A 20 8.29 -13.01 15.07
N LYS A 21 9.52 -13.47 15.32
CA LYS A 21 10.69 -12.62 15.64
C LYS A 21 11.44 -12.13 14.40
N ARG A 22 10.92 -12.36 13.20
CA ARG A 22 11.48 -11.85 11.94
C ARG A 22 10.41 -11.13 11.12
N PRO A 23 10.76 -10.08 10.37
CA PRO A 23 9.83 -9.46 9.45
C PRO A 23 9.55 -10.39 8.28
N VAL A 24 8.40 -10.19 7.62
CA VAL A 24 8.12 -10.79 6.32
C VAL A 24 9.24 -10.44 5.33
N ARG A 25 9.64 -11.40 4.49
CA ARG A 25 10.69 -11.15 3.49
C ARG A 25 10.22 -10.12 2.48
N THR A 26 11.13 -9.28 1.99
CA THR A 26 10.83 -8.22 1.01
C THR A 26 10.26 -8.75 -0.31
N ASP A 27 10.59 -9.98 -0.70
CA ASP A 27 10.09 -10.64 -1.90
C ASP A 27 8.74 -11.35 -1.72
N SER A 28 8.20 -11.42 -0.50
CA SER A 28 7.00 -12.24 -0.20
C SER A 28 5.77 -11.81 -1.00
N LEU A 29 5.53 -10.50 -1.15
CA LEU A 29 4.41 -9.98 -1.92
C LEU A 29 4.55 -10.30 -3.42
N ALA A 30 5.76 -10.16 -3.97
CA ALA A 30 6.04 -10.51 -5.36
C ALA A 30 5.80 -12.01 -5.62
N ARG A 31 6.25 -12.87 -4.69
CA ARG A 31 5.99 -14.32 -4.74
C ARG A 31 4.49 -14.64 -4.64
N ALA A 32 3.76 -13.98 -3.75
CA ALA A 32 2.31 -14.16 -3.62
C ALA A 32 1.58 -13.82 -4.94
N ILE A 33 1.90 -12.67 -5.54
CA ILE A 33 1.36 -12.28 -6.85
C ILE A 33 1.71 -13.29 -7.95
N MET A 34 2.94 -13.83 -7.94
CA MET A 34 3.35 -14.88 -8.88
C MET A 34 2.47 -16.13 -8.75
N TYR A 35 2.24 -16.63 -7.53
CA TYR A 35 1.35 -17.76 -7.30
C TYR A 35 -0.09 -17.43 -7.71
N PHE A 36 -0.61 -16.27 -7.29
CA PHE A 36 -1.95 -15.81 -7.67
C PHE A 36 -2.15 -15.86 -9.19
N ARG A 37 -1.20 -15.34 -9.97
CA ARG A 37 -1.25 -15.37 -11.43
C ARG A 37 -1.22 -16.79 -12.01
N ALA A 38 -0.46 -17.70 -11.40
CA ALA A 38 -0.42 -19.10 -11.85
C ALA A 38 -1.78 -19.81 -11.66
N PHE A 39 -2.52 -19.47 -10.60
CA PHE A 39 -3.84 -20.02 -10.31
C PHE A 39 -5.00 -19.27 -10.98
N ASN A 40 -4.75 -18.09 -11.55
CA ASN A 40 -5.77 -17.23 -12.17
C ASN A 40 -5.28 -16.74 -13.55
N PRO A 41 -5.14 -17.64 -14.54
CA PRO A 41 -4.56 -17.30 -15.85
C PRO A 41 -5.36 -16.24 -16.62
N ASP A 42 -6.68 -16.17 -16.41
CA ASP A 42 -7.56 -15.18 -17.05
C ASP A 42 -7.48 -13.79 -16.38
N PHE A 43 -6.83 -13.69 -15.22
CA PHE A 43 -6.68 -12.42 -14.52
C PHE A 43 -5.60 -11.58 -15.20
N LYS A 44 -5.90 -10.30 -15.44
CA LYS A 44 -4.96 -9.37 -16.07
C LYS A 44 -3.63 -9.33 -15.31
N ILE A 45 -2.53 -9.51 -16.04
CA ILE A 45 -1.18 -9.51 -15.48
C ILE A 45 -0.89 -8.18 -14.75
N PHE A 46 -0.40 -8.28 -13.52
CA PHE A 46 0.06 -7.14 -12.72
C PHE A 46 1.26 -7.55 -11.84
N THR A 47 1.93 -6.54 -11.29
CA THR A 47 3.05 -6.68 -10.36
C THR A 47 2.80 -5.89 -9.08
N ALA A 48 3.63 -6.12 -8.04
CA ALA A 48 3.56 -5.36 -6.80
C ALA A 48 3.71 -3.83 -7.02
N ARG A 49 4.45 -3.41 -8.05
CA ARG A 49 4.61 -2.00 -8.42
C ARG A 49 3.30 -1.38 -8.88
N ASP A 50 2.43 -2.15 -9.53
CA ASP A 50 1.17 -1.65 -10.06
C ASP A 50 0.19 -1.32 -8.93
N LEU A 51 0.26 -2.00 -7.78
CA LEU A 51 -0.50 -1.62 -6.58
C LEU A 51 -0.19 -0.19 -6.13
N ARG A 52 1.11 0.19 -6.12
CA ARG A 52 1.54 1.55 -5.79
C ARG A 52 1.07 2.57 -6.82
N ARG A 53 1.07 2.23 -8.12
CA ARG A 53 0.58 3.08 -9.21
C ARG A 53 -0.93 3.29 -9.12
N THR A 54 -1.69 2.22 -8.86
CA THR A 54 -3.14 2.28 -8.65
C THR A 54 -3.47 3.16 -7.45
N CYS A 55 -2.81 2.96 -6.31
CA CYS A 55 -2.96 3.83 -5.14
C CYS A 55 -2.72 5.30 -5.48
N LYS A 56 -1.63 5.63 -6.19
CA LYS A 56 -1.30 7.01 -6.59
C LYS A 56 -2.36 7.62 -7.52
N THR A 57 -2.92 6.82 -8.42
CA THR A 57 -3.96 7.25 -9.36
C THR A 57 -5.25 7.56 -8.61
N LEU A 58 -5.71 6.62 -7.78
CA LEU A 58 -6.92 6.78 -6.97
C LEU A 58 -6.81 7.91 -5.94
N MET A 59 -5.64 8.13 -5.34
CA MET A 59 -5.38 9.32 -4.52
C MET A 59 -5.56 10.62 -5.31
N GLY A 60 -5.20 10.63 -6.59
CA GLY A 60 -5.40 11.79 -7.47
C GLY A 60 -6.87 12.04 -7.77
N GLU A 61 -7.63 10.98 -8.06
CA GLU A 61 -9.08 11.05 -8.24
C GLU A 61 -9.79 11.53 -6.96
N ALA A 62 -9.26 11.19 -5.79
CA ALA A 62 -9.74 11.68 -4.49
C ALA A 62 -9.33 13.14 -4.19
N GLY A 63 -8.69 13.84 -5.13
CA GLY A 63 -8.32 15.25 -5.00
C GLY A 63 -6.98 15.50 -4.30
N ILE A 64 -6.20 14.46 -3.98
CA ILE A 64 -4.89 14.65 -3.34
C ILE A 64 -3.88 15.13 -4.39
N SER A 65 -3.26 16.28 -4.11
CA SER A 65 -2.32 16.93 -5.04
C SER A 65 -1.15 16.01 -5.41
N LYS A 66 -0.57 16.24 -6.59
CA LYS A 66 0.62 15.48 -7.04
C LYS A 66 1.76 15.60 -6.02
N GLU A 67 2.02 16.81 -5.53
CA GLU A 67 3.08 17.08 -4.56
C GLU A 67 2.93 16.24 -3.29
N ILE A 68 1.73 16.25 -2.67
CA ILE A 68 1.49 15.50 -1.44
C ILE A 68 1.54 13.99 -1.70
N ARG A 69 1.02 13.50 -2.83
CA ARG A 69 1.15 12.08 -3.23
C ARG A 69 2.60 11.65 -3.38
N ASP A 70 3.42 12.48 -4.03
CA ASP A 70 4.85 12.21 -4.22
C ASP A 70 5.58 12.16 -2.87
N ARG A 71 5.26 13.07 -1.94
CA ARG A 71 5.82 13.09 -0.57
C ARG A 71 5.37 11.88 0.25
N ILE A 72 4.08 11.52 0.24
CA ILE A 72 3.55 10.33 0.95
C ILE A 72 4.25 9.07 0.45
N GLN A 73 4.45 8.98 -0.86
CA GLN A 73 5.06 7.83 -1.49
C GLN A 73 6.60 7.87 -1.44
N ASN A 74 7.23 8.87 -0.82
CA ASN A 74 8.68 9.06 -0.80
C ASN A 74 9.30 9.03 -2.21
N HIS A 75 8.64 9.68 -3.16
CA HIS A 75 9.19 9.88 -4.50
C HIS A 75 10.27 10.97 -4.43
N ALA A 76 11.40 10.75 -5.10
CA ALA A 76 12.46 11.75 -5.16
C ALA A 76 11.92 13.07 -5.74
N LEU A 77 12.08 14.16 -4.97
CA LEU A 77 11.82 15.51 -5.43
C LEU A 77 13.10 16.02 -6.10
N ASN A 78 13.10 16.02 -7.43
CA ASN A 78 14.30 16.32 -8.22
C ASN A 78 14.47 17.80 -8.57
N ASP A 79 13.63 18.69 -8.04
CA ASP A 79 13.80 20.13 -8.27
C ASP A 79 14.80 20.74 -7.27
N VAL A 80 15.51 21.78 -7.71
CA VAL A 80 16.57 22.46 -6.96
C VAL A 80 16.03 23.12 -5.68
N SER A 81 14.81 23.66 -5.72
CA SER A 81 14.14 24.26 -4.57
C SER A 81 13.82 23.23 -3.48
N SER A 82 13.25 22.09 -3.89
CA SER A 82 12.98 20.96 -3.01
C SER A 82 14.25 20.41 -2.35
N LYS A 83 15.37 20.42 -3.08
CA LYS A 83 16.66 19.88 -2.59
C LYS A 83 17.38 20.82 -1.60
N HIS A 84 17.29 22.13 -1.81
CA HIS A 84 18.10 23.09 -1.07
C HIS A 84 17.32 23.88 -0.02
N TYR A 85 16.04 24.18 -0.27
CA TYR A 85 15.27 25.13 0.55
C TYR A 85 14.10 24.49 1.29
N ASP A 86 13.48 23.47 0.72
CA ASP A 86 12.33 22.84 1.35
C ASP A 86 12.75 21.86 2.46
N ARG A 87 12.75 22.36 3.70
CA ARG A 87 13.02 21.59 4.92
C ARG A 87 11.75 21.22 5.69
N TYR A 88 10.58 21.64 5.21
CA TYR A 88 9.33 21.36 5.88
C TYR A 88 8.97 19.88 5.70
N ASP A 89 8.48 19.22 6.75
CA ASP A 89 8.21 17.77 6.73
C ASP A 89 6.85 17.42 6.10
N TYR A 90 5.97 18.41 5.96
CA TYR A 90 4.59 18.29 5.49
C TYR A 90 3.77 17.27 6.29
N LEU A 91 4.12 17.01 7.56
CA LEU A 91 3.44 15.99 8.35
C LEU A 91 1.93 16.28 8.53
N PRO A 92 1.49 17.53 8.81
CA PRO A 92 0.06 17.87 8.86
C PRO A 92 -0.64 17.63 7.52
N GLU A 93 -0.02 17.99 6.40
CA GLU A 93 -0.59 17.83 5.06
C GLU A 93 -0.68 16.35 4.67
N LYS A 94 0.36 15.57 4.96
CA LYS A 94 0.37 14.12 4.76
C LYS A 94 -0.72 13.45 5.57
N ARG A 95 -0.93 13.86 6.82
CA ARG A 95 -2.01 13.33 7.67
C ARG A 95 -3.38 13.58 7.07
N ARG A 96 -3.71 14.84 6.73
CA ARG A 96 -4.99 15.19 6.11
C ARG A 96 -5.24 14.44 4.80
N ALA A 97 -4.20 14.30 3.98
CA ALA A 97 -4.30 13.53 2.74
C ALA A 97 -4.51 12.02 2.98
N LEU A 98 -3.92 11.46 4.04
CA LEU A 98 -4.13 10.05 4.40
C LEU A 98 -5.51 9.80 4.99
N GLU A 99 -6.11 10.77 5.68
CA GLU A 99 -7.52 10.72 6.13
C GLU A 99 -8.47 10.66 4.91
N VAL A 100 -8.26 11.53 3.91
CA VAL A 100 -9.01 11.48 2.65
C VAL A 100 -8.83 10.13 1.94
N TRP A 101 -7.62 9.58 1.97
CA TRP A 101 -7.34 8.28 1.38
C TRP A 101 -8.03 7.13 2.12
N GLU A 102 -8.03 7.14 3.45
CA GLU A 102 -8.74 6.17 4.28
C GLU A 102 -10.23 6.15 3.94
N ASP A 103 -10.88 7.31 3.94
CA ASP A 103 -12.29 7.44 3.58
C ASP A 103 -12.57 6.89 2.18
N ARG A 104 -11.72 7.20 1.20
CA ARG A 104 -11.84 6.69 -0.17
C ARG A 104 -11.80 5.17 -0.22
N VAL A 105 -10.86 4.54 0.48
CA VAL A 105 -10.70 3.06 0.51
C VAL A 105 -11.88 2.40 1.20
N ASN A 106 -12.29 2.93 2.36
CA ASN A 106 -13.41 2.40 3.13
C ASN A 106 -14.73 2.47 2.34
N ASN A 107 -14.97 3.58 1.64
CA ASN A 107 -16.16 3.74 0.80
C ASN A 107 -16.16 2.78 -0.40
N TYR A 108 -15.02 2.54 -1.04
CA TYR A 108 -14.91 1.55 -2.12
C TYR A 108 -15.24 0.14 -1.66
N GLN A 109 -14.74 -0.25 -0.48
CA GLN A 109 -15.02 -1.56 0.10
C GLN A 109 -16.52 -1.75 0.37
N GLN A 110 -17.22 -0.71 0.79
CA GLN A 110 -18.67 -0.76 1.04
C GLN A 110 -19.48 -0.85 -0.26
N GLN A 111 -19.08 -0.12 -1.30
CA GLN A 111 -19.83 -0.04 -2.57
C GLN A 111 -19.71 -1.29 -3.45
N THR A 112 -18.56 -1.97 -3.43
CA THR A 112 -18.27 -3.07 -4.37
C THR A 112 -18.65 -4.46 -3.86
N GLY A 113 -19.19 -4.56 -2.64
CA GLY A 113 -19.34 -5.84 -1.95
C GLY A 113 -17.97 -6.46 -1.62
N ASN A 114 -17.97 -7.63 -0.99
CA ASN A 114 -16.73 -8.24 -0.52
C ASN A 114 -15.96 -8.88 -1.70
N ASN A 115 -15.13 -8.10 -2.38
CA ASN A 115 -14.29 -8.51 -3.53
C ASN A 115 -12.83 -8.80 -3.13
N VAL A 116 -12.59 -9.06 -1.84
CA VAL A 116 -11.26 -9.34 -1.30
C VAL A 116 -10.80 -10.72 -1.76
N VAL A 117 -9.70 -10.76 -2.52
CA VAL A 117 -9.12 -12.01 -3.02
C VAL A 117 -7.88 -12.39 -2.21
N ASN A 118 -7.75 -13.67 -1.88
CA ASN A 118 -6.56 -14.18 -1.19
C ASN A 118 -5.40 -14.35 -2.18
N LEU A 119 -4.36 -13.52 -2.02
CA LEU A 119 -3.15 -13.57 -2.85
C LEU A 119 -2.17 -14.70 -2.47
N PHE A 120 -2.33 -15.31 -1.29
CA PHE A 120 -1.38 -16.30 -0.77
C PHE A 120 -1.71 -17.74 -1.17
N GLY A 121 -2.76 -17.94 -1.97
CA GLY A 121 -3.26 -19.26 -2.36
C GLY A 121 -3.85 -20.03 -1.17
N ARG A 122 -4.86 -20.87 -1.42
CA ARG A 122 -5.15 -21.94 -0.46
C ARG A 122 -3.96 -22.89 -0.49
N ARG A 123 -3.38 -23.18 0.67
CA ARG A 123 -2.61 -24.42 0.84
C ARG A 123 -3.55 -25.59 0.72
#